data_AF-A0A7I0J9D9-F1
#
_entry.id   AF-A0A7I0J9D9-F1
#
_cell.length_a   1.000
_cell.length_b   1.000
_cell.length_c   1.000
_cell.angle_alpha   90.00
_cell.angle_beta   90.00
_cell.angle_gamma   90.00
#
_symmetry.space_group_name_H-M   'P 1'
#
loop_
_entity.id
_entity.type
_entity.pdbx_description
1 polymer ?
#
loop_
_entity_poly.entity_id
_entity_poly.type
_entity_poly.pdbx_seq_one_letter_code
_entity_poly.pdbx_strand_id
1 'polypeptide(L)' 'LIAGSRPRVGDYRDAADLASYGVTVVDLSKEKGSDSFNHTKFADNPMMVQMIGQRLREDDGFASDRDVTDRIRQLAAQ' A
#
# COMPACT_ATOMS: atom_id res chain seq x y z
N LEU A 1 -23.40 -1.12 14.90
CA LEU A 1 -21.95 -0.86 15.02
C LEU A 1 -21.26 -1.25 13.72
N ILE A 2 -20.62 -0.30 13.02
CA ILE A 2 -20.10 -0.50 11.65
C ILE A 2 -18.88 -1.43 11.60
N ALA A 3 -18.20 -1.66 12.73
CA ALA A 3 -16.99 -2.48 12.82
C ALA A 3 -17.16 -3.79 13.63
N GLY A 4 -18.38 -4.30 13.78
CA GLY A 4 -18.61 -5.55 14.53
C GLY A 4 -18.11 -5.53 15.97
N SER A 5 -18.19 -4.37 16.64
CA SER A 5 -17.69 -4.14 18.01
C SER A 5 -16.17 -4.31 18.19
N ARG A 6 -15.38 -4.19 17.13
CA ARG A 6 -13.91 -4.14 17.17
C ARG A 6 -13.39 -2.70 16.99
N PRO A 7 -12.28 -2.31 17.62
CA PRO A 7 -11.61 -1.04 17.36
C PRO A 7 -11.22 -0.91 15.89
N ARG A 8 -11.43 0.26 15.28
CA ARG A 8 -10.97 0.52 13.90
C ARG A 8 -9.57 1.08 13.91
N VAL A 9 -8.83 0.87 12.82
CA VAL A 9 -7.48 1.42 12.64
C VAL A 9 -7.46 2.95 12.81
N GLY A 10 -8.50 3.65 12.33
CA GLY A 10 -8.63 5.10 12.48
C GLY A 10 -8.88 5.60 13.90
N ASP A 11 -9.16 4.71 14.86
CA ASP A 11 -9.36 5.08 16.28
C ASP A 11 -8.03 5.11 17.06
N TYR A 12 -6.93 4.60 16.49
CA TYR A 12 -5.61 4.62 17.12
C TYR A 12 -5.00 6.01 17.03
N ARG A 13 -4.51 6.52 18.17
CA ARG A 13 -3.90 7.85 18.28
C ARG A 13 -2.38 7.82 18.27
N ASP A 14 -1.79 6.66 18.55
CA ASP A 14 -0.35 6.44 18.58
C ASP A 14 0.06 5.49 17.45
N ALA A 15 0.97 5.94 16.60
CA ALA A 15 1.55 5.16 15.52
C ALA A 15 2.41 4.00 16.05
N ALA A 16 3.02 4.15 17.24
CA ALA A 16 3.83 3.10 17.86
C ALA A 16 3.00 1.87 18.24
N ASP A 17 1.76 2.08 18.68
CA ASP A 17 0.82 1.00 19.00
C ASP A 17 0.53 0.15 17.76
N LEU A 18 0.33 0.80 16.61
CA LEU A 18 0.12 0.10 15.34
C LEU A 18 1.35 -0.71 14.94
N ALA A 19 2.55 -0.13 15.02
CA ALA A 19 3.78 -0.81 14.64
C ALA A 19 4.05 -2.08 15.46
N SER A 20 3.57 -2.15 16.71
CA SER A 20 3.69 -3.33 17.58
C SER A 20 3.01 -4.58 17.01
N TYR A 21 2.05 -4.43 16.11
CA TYR A 21 1.36 -5.53 15.42
C TYR A 21 2.12 -6.05 14.19
N GLY A 22 3.36 -5.61 13.96
CA GLY A 22 4.18 -6.06 12.82
C GLY A 22 3.80 -5.40 11.49
N VAL A 23 3.00 -4.34 11.52
CA VAL A 23 2.72 -3.52 10.33
C VAL A 23 3.76 -2.42 10.18
N THR A 24 4.07 -2.06 8.94
CA THR A 24 4.88 -0.87 8.66
C THR A 24 3.99 0.36 8.75
N VAL A 25 4.36 1.31 9.62
CA VAL A 25 3.63 2.57 9.79
C VAL A 25 4.39 3.69 9.11
N VAL A 26 3.72 4.41 8.20
CA VAL A 26 4.27 5.55 7.48
C VAL A 26 3.55 6.82 7.92
N ASP A 27 4.27 7.73 8.57
CA ASP A 27 3.71 9.02 9.03
C ASP A 27 3.69 10.05 7.90
N LEU A 28 2.49 10.54 7.58
CA LEU A 28 2.23 11.57 6.57
C LEU A 28 1.60 12.83 7.15
N SER A 29 1.70 13.03 8.46
CA SER A 29 1.14 14.19 9.17
C SER A 29 1.62 15.53 8.62
N LYS A 30 2.84 15.58 8.06
CA LYS A 30 3.46 16.78 7.48
C LYS A 30 3.17 16.98 5.99
N GLU A 31 2.72 15.94 5.30
CA GLU A 31 2.34 16.03 3.89
C GLU A 31 1.01 16.77 3.77
N LYS A 32 0.76 17.44 2.64
CA LYS A 32 -0.48 18.16 2.36
C LYS A 32 -1.15 17.58 1.12
N GLY A 33 -2.47 17.42 1.18
CA GLY A 33 -3.27 17.08 -0.01
C GLY A 33 -3.70 18.35 -0.74
N SER A 34 -4.23 18.18 -1.95
CA SER A 34 -4.81 19.30 -2.71
C SER A 34 -6.21 19.70 -2.21
N ASP A 35 -6.89 18.82 -1.48
CA ASP A 35 -8.20 19.08 -0.88
C ASP A 35 -8.13 19.40 0.64
N SER A 36 -9.17 20.05 1.17
CA SER A 36 -9.25 20.47 2.58
C SER A 36 -9.27 19.32 3.58
N PHE A 37 -9.72 18.15 3.15
CA PHE A 37 -9.80 16.93 3.95
C PHE A 37 -8.58 16.03 3.78
N ASN A 38 -7.62 16.44 2.94
CA ASN A 38 -6.40 15.71 2.66
C ASN A 38 -6.62 14.29 2.10
N HIS A 39 -7.75 14.01 1.45
CA HIS A 39 -8.08 12.67 0.97
C HIS A 39 -7.14 12.19 -0.14
N THR A 40 -6.67 13.10 -0.98
CA THR A 40 -5.78 12.76 -2.10
C THR A 40 -4.30 12.73 -1.75
N LYS A 41 -3.90 12.97 -0.49
CA LYS A 41 -2.48 13.02 -0.05
C LYS A 41 -1.61 11.88 -0.58
N PHE A 42 -2.15 10.67 -0.52
CA PHE A 42 -1.44 9.47 -0.95
C PHE A 42 -1.25 9.44 -2.48
N ALA A 43 -2.27 9.85 -3.24
CA ALA A 43 -2.23 9.88 -4.70
C ALA A 43 -1.41 11.07 -5.24
N ASP A 44 -1.41 12.19 -4.51
CA ASP A 44 -0.75 13.44 -4.88
C ASP A 44 0.74 13.47 -4.48
N ASN A 45 1.28 12.40 -3.88
CA ASN A 45 2.70 12.26 -3.57
C ASN A 45 3.37 11.26 -4.53
N PRO A 46 4.01 11.75 -5.63
CA PRO A 46 4.57 10.87 -6.66
C PRO A 46 5.66 9.93 -6.12
N MET A 47 6.46 10.41 -5.16
CA MET A 47 7.53 9.62 -4.55
C MET A 47 6.95 8.44 -3.76
N MET A 48 5.90 8.68 -2.97
CA MET A 48 5.21 7.61 -2.24
C MET A 48 4.59 6.57 -3.19
N VAL A 49 3.91 7.02 -4.24
CA VAL A 49 3.33 6.11 -5.25
C VAL A 49 4.41 5.26 -5.92
N GLN A 50 5.57 5.84 -6.25
CA GLN A 50 6.69 5.11 -6.82
C GLN A 50 7.26 4.06 -5.86
N MET A 51 7.46 4.40 -4.58
CA MET A 51 7.97 3.46 -3.57
C MET A 51 7.00 2.29 -3.35
N ILE A 52 5.69 2.57 -3.22
CA ILE A 52 4.66 1.52 -3.10
C ILE A 52 4.66 0.64 -4.35
N GLY A 53 4.70 1.25 -5.54
CA GLY A 53 4.75 0.53 -6.80
C GLY A 53 6.00 -0.34 -6.94
N GLN A 54 7.16 0.12 -6.47
CA GLN A 54 8.39 -0.67 -6.42
C GLN A 54 8.24 -1.86 -5.47
N ARG A 55 7.76 -1.63 -4.25
CA ARG A 55 7.58 -2.71 -3.27
C ARG A 55 6.58 -3.77 -3.74
N LEU A 56 5.49 -3.37 -4.37
CA LEU A 56 4.50 -4.30 -4.95
C LEU A 56 5.07 -5.16 -6.07
N ARG A 57 6.05 -4.66 -6.84
CA ARG A 57 6.77 -5.45 -7.84
C ARG A 57 7.79 -6.41 -7.23
N GLU A 58 8.35 -6.07 -6.07
CA GLU A 58 9.34 -6.88 -5.36
C GLU A 58 8.71 -8.02 -4.54
N ASP A 59 7.51 -7.82 -3.97
CA ASP A 59 6.80 -8.80 -3.13
C ASP A 59 5.86 -9.74 -3.93
N ASP A 60 6.15 -10.01 -5.21
CA ASP A 60 5.36 -10.88 -6.13
C ASP A 60 3.87 -10.46 -6.31
N GLY A 61 3.48 -9.24 -5.92
CA GLY A 61 2.09 -8.75 -5.96
C GLY A 61 1.56 -8.45 -7.36
N PHE A 62 2.45 -8.39 -8.35
CA PHE A 62 2.14 -8.43 -9.78
C PHE A 62 3.01 -9.52 -10.39
N ALA A 63 2.47 -10.25 -11.37
CA ALA A 63 3.30 -11.14 -12.18
C ALA A 63 4.49 -10.33 -12.68
N SER A 64 5.69 -10.71 -12.26
CA SER A 64 6.92 -10.12 -12.77
C SER A 64 6.89 -10.24 -14.29
N ASP A 65 7.51 -9.31 -15.02
CA ASP A 65 7.66 -9.44 -16.47
C ASP A 65 8.25 -10.82 -16.85
N ARG A 66 9.05 -11.41 -15.96
CA ARG A 66 9.55 -12.78 -16.09
C ARG A 66 8.44 -13.83 -15.99
N ASP A 67 7.56 -13.73 -14.98
CA ASP A 67 6.45 -14.68 -14.79
C ASP A 67 5.45 -14.63 -15.96
N VAL A 68 5.18 -13.44 -16.49
CA VAL A 68 4.35 -13.25 -17.68
C VAL A 68 5.02 -13.89 -18.90
N THR A 69 6.31 -13.60 -19.10
CA THR A 69 7.08 -14.16 -20.22
C THR A 69 7.16 -15.69 -20.15
N ASP A 70 7.39 -16.25 -18.97
CA ASP A 70 7.54 -17.69 -18.78
C ASP A 70 6.20 -18.42 -18.93
N ARG A 71 5.09 -17.83 -18.48
CA ARG A 71 3.73 -18.34 -18.76
C ARG A 71 3.39 -18.31 -20.25
N ILE A 72 3.73 -17.24 -20.97
CA ILE A 72 3.50 -17.14 -22.42
C ILE A 72 4.28 -18.23 -23.15
N ARG A 73 5.55 -18.46 -22.78
CA ARG A 73 6.37 -19.54 -23.35
C ARG A 73 5.76 -20.92 -23.08
N GLN A 74 5.25 -21.15 -21.89
CA GLN A 74 4.63 -22.42 -21.51
C GLN A 74 3.31 -22.68 -22.25
N LEU A 75 2.55 -21.63 -22.60
CA LEU A 75 1.36 -21.73 -23.45
C LEU A 75 1.72 -21.94 -24.93
N ALA A 76 2.79 -21.29 -25.42
CA ALA A 76 3.27 -21.46 -26.79
C ALA A 76 3.93 -22.82 -27.06
N ALA A 77 4.29 -23.56 -26.01
CA ALA A 77 4.89 -24.89 -26.07
C ALA A 77 3.87 -26.05 -25.96
N GLN A 78 2.56 -25.74 -25.89
CA GLN A 78 1.45 -26.70 -25.94
C GLN A 78 0.82 -26.73 -27.32
#